data_AF-A0A0F8ZZW7-F1
#
_entry.id   AF-A0A0F8ZZW7-F1
#
_cell.length_a   1.000
_cell.length_b   1.000
_cell.length_c   1.000
_cell.angle_alpha   90.00
_cell.angle_beta   90.00
_cell.angle_gamma   90.00
#
_symmetry.space_group_name_H-M   'P 1'
#
loop_
_entity.id
_entity.type
_entity.pdbx_description
1 polymer ?
#
loop_
_entity_poly.entity_id
_entity_poly.type
_entity_poly.pdbx_seq_one_letter_code
_entity_poly.pdbx_strand_id
1 'polypeptide(L)' 'MPVYVDNAKNPYGRMLMCHMLADTIGELLEMADKIGIARRHFQPWSHPHFDLSQSFRARAIAAGAIPV' A
#
# COMPACT_ATOMS: atom_id res chain seq x y z
N MET A 1 -0.87 -12.50 7.87
CA MET A 1 -2.03 -11.68 8.30
C MET A 1 -2.45 -10.76 7.17
N PRO A 2 -3.68 -10.22 7.16
CA PRO A 2 -4.25 -9.54 6.01
C PRO A 2 -3.65 -8.15 5.79
N VAL A 3 -3.32 -7.83 4.53
CA VAL A 3 -2.97 -6.48 4.08
C VAL A 3 -4.10 -5.97 3.21
N TYR A 4 -4.51 -4.73 3.41
CA TYR A 4 -5.66 -4.13 2.74
C TYR A 4 -5.22 -3.02 1.81
N VAL A 5 -5.90 -2.88 0.67
CA VAL A 5 -5.66 -1.77 -0.26
C VAL A 5 -6.99 -1.18 -0.67
N ASP A 6 -7.18 0.12 -0.42
CA ASP A 6 -8.43 0.79 -0.78
C ASP A 6 -8.54 1.08 -2.29
N ASN A 7 -9.71 1.55 -2.72
CA ASN A 7 -9.94 2.05 -4.07
C ASN A 7 -9.92 3.58 -4.17
N ALA A 8 -9.21 4.27 -3.26
CA ALA A 8 -9.08 5.72 -3.34
C ALA A 8 -8.37 6.13 -4.63
N LYS A 9 -8.71 7.32 -5.11
CA LYS A 9 -8.16 7.93 -6.34
C LYS A 9 -7.69 9.35 -6.04
N ASN A 10 -6.82 9.46 -5.04
CA ASN A 10 -6.30 10.73 -4.58
C ASN A 10 -5.27 11.26 -5.60
N PRO A 11 -5.43 12.48 -6.12
CA PRO A 11 -4.52 13.01 -7.13
C PRO A 11 -3.14 13.34 -6.54
N TYR A 12 -2.09 12.88 -7.22
CA TYR A 12 -0.70 13.26 -6.94
C TYR A 12 0.04 13.52 -8.26
N GLY A 13 0.10 14.80 -8.66
CA GLY A 13 0.58 15.19 -9.98
C GLY A 13 -0.25 14.55 -11.09
N ARG A 14 0.36 13.63 -11.87
CA ARG A 14 -0.32 12.87 -12.94
C ARG A 14 -0.79 11.48 -12.50
N MET A 15 -0.59 11.11 -11.23
CA MET A 15 -0.93 9.80 -10.70
C MET A 15 -2.18 9.86 -9.83
N LEU A 16 -2.82 8.70 -9.68
CA LEU A 16 -3.88 8.47 -8.72
C LEU A 16 -3.38 7.49 -7.67
N MET A 17 -3.51 7.88 -6.41
CA MET A 17 -2.98 7.17 -5.26
C MET A 17 -4.11 6.54 -4.44
N CYS A 18 -3.82 5.39 -3.86
CA CYS A 18 -4.65 4.66 -2.91
C CYS A 18 -3.79 4.30 -1.68
N HIS A 19 -4.42 3.85 -0.60
CA HIS A 19 -3.70 3.51 0.63
C HIS A 19 -3.56 2.00 0.78
N MET A 20 -2.40 1.57 1.28
CA MET A 20 -2.15 0.20 1.73
C MET A 20 -1.91 0.19 3.23
N LEU A 21 -2.67 -0.63 3.95
CA LEU A 21 -2.70 -0.73 5.41
C LEU A 21 -2.61 -2.19 5.84
N ALA A 22 -2.17 -2.45 7.07
CA ALA A 22 -2.14 -3.79 7.67
C ALA A 22 -2.34 -3.70 9.18
N ASP A 23 -2.58 -4.84 9.83
CA ASP A 23 -2.77 -4.90 11.28
C ASP A 23 -1.44 -4.69 12.03
N THR A 24 -0.31 -5.05 11.40
CA THR A 24 1.03 -4.80 11.95
C THR A 24 1.95 -4.09 10.95
N ILE A 25 2.91 -3.33 11.48
CA ILE A 25 3.98 -2.71 10.67
C ILE A 25 4.79 -3.79 9.93
N GLY A 26 5.00 -4.95 10.54
CA GLY A 26 5.71 -6.08 9.93
C GLY A 26 5.05 -6.54 8.63
N GLU A 27 3.75 -6.82 8.67
CA GLU A 27 2.98 -7.20 7.47
C GLU A 27 3.02 -6.13 6.38
N LEU A 28 2.92 -4.86 6.79
CA LEU A 28 2.93 -3.75 5.86
C LEU A 28 4.28 -3.62 5.14
N LEU A 29 5.39 -3.77 5.87
CA LEU A 29 6.74 -3.75 5.30
C LEU A 29 7.03 -4.99 4.46
N GLU A 30 6.56 -6.17 4.88
CA GLU A 30 6.71 -7.41 4.11
C GLU A 30 5.96 -7.32 2.78
N MET A 31 4.73 -6.80 2.76
CA MET A 31 4.01 -6.56 1.51
C MET A 31 4.72 -5.51 0.65
N ALA A 32 5.25 -4.45 1.25
CA ALA A 32 6.00 -3.43 0.54
C ALA A 32 7.22 -4.02 -0.19
N ASP A 33 8.00 -4.87 0.49
CA ASP A 33 9.13 -5.58 -0.12
C ASP A 33 8.66 -6.53 -1.24
N LYS A 34 7.55 -7.25 -1.01
CA LYS A 34 6.97 -8.20 -1.98
C LYS A 34 6.55 -7.54 -3.29
N ILE A 35 5.97 -6.34 -3.23
CA ILE A 35 5.53 -5.60 -4.44
C ILE A 35 6.63 -4.69 -5.01
N GLY A 36 7.77 -4.60 -4.33
CA GLY A 36 8.92 -3.80 -4.72
C GLY A 36 8.72 -2.29 -4.56
N ILE A 37 7.90 -1.84 -3.61
CA ILE A 37 7.83 -0.41 -3.26
C ILE A 37 8.95 -0.08 -2.27
N ALA A 38 9.64 1.04 -2.48
CA ALA A 38 10.75 1.41 -1.63
C ALA A 38 10.26 1.80 -0.22
N ARG A 39 10.87 1.21 0.83
CA ARG A 39 10.54 1.46 2.24
C ARG A 39 10.61 2.94 2.66
N ARG A 40 11.33 3.80 1.93
CA ARG A 40 11.32 5.26 2.14
C ARG A 40 9.93 5.91 1.99
N HIS A 41 8.98 5.21 1.35
CA HIS A 41 7.60 5.65 1.19
C HIS A 41 6.70 5.21 2.35
N PHE A 42 7.23 4.50 3.34
CA PHE A 42 6.51 4.14 4.55
C PHE A 42 6.22 5.38 5.38
N GLN A 43 4.97 5.54 5.83
CA GLN A 43 4.52 6.64 6.67
C GLN A 43 4.28 6.13 8.10
N PRO A 44 5.19 6.38 9.07
CA PRO A 44 5.18 5.73 10.38
C PRO A 44 4.32 6.45 11.45
N TRP A 45 3.42 7.35 11.05
CA TRP A 45 2.64 8.17 11.99
C TRP A 45 1.44 7.40 12.56
N SER A 46 0.44 8.12 13.10
CA SER A 46 -0.69 7.55 13.85
C SER A 46 -1.46 6.44 13.12
N HIS A 47 -1.41 6.41 11.78
CA HIS A 47 -1.92 5.30 10.96
C HIS A 47 -0.81 4.85 9.99
N PRO A 48 -0.02 3.83 10.35
CA PRO A 48 1.06 3.34 9.50
C PRO A 48 0.54 2.85 8.15
N HIS A 49 1.04 3.41 7.04
CA HIS A 49 0.56 3.05 5.70
C HIS A 49 1.60 3.34 4.60
N PHE A 50 1.26 2.92 3.39
CA PHE A 50 1.90 3.37 2.14
C PHE A 50 0.85 4.00 1.22
N ASP A 51 1.24 5.06 0.52
CA ASP A 51 0.54 5.51 -0.68
C ASP A 51 1.02 4.70 -1.89
N LEU A 52 0.10 4.02 -2.57
CA LEU A 52 0.36 3.26 -3.77
C LEU A 52 -0.20 3.97 -5.00
N SER A 53 0.56 4.00 -6.09
CA SER A 53 -0.04 4.30 -7.40
C SER A 53 -0.93 3.13 -7.83
N GLN A 54 -1.84 3.36 -8.79
CA GLN A 54 -2.72 2.31 -9.30
C GLN A 54 -1.97 1.06 -9.83
N SER A 55 -0.73 1.21 -10.31
CA SER A 55 0.09 0.07 -10.75
C SER A 55 0.67 -0.73 -9.57
N PHE A 56 0.98 -0.09 -8.44
CA PHE A 56 1.34 -0.78 -7.21
C PHE A 56 0.12 -1.40 -6.52
N ARG A 57 -1.05 -0.78 -6.59
CA ARG A 57 -2.33 -1.38 -6.16
C ARG A 57 -2.58 -2.72 -6.83
N ALA A 58 -2.46 -2.77 -8.16
CA ALA A 58 -2.63 -4.00 -8.92
C ALA A 58 -1.63 -5.10 -8.49
N ARG A 59 -0.37 -4.72 -8.22
CA ARG A 59 0.65 -5.65 -7.70
C ARG A 59 0.34 -6.14 -6.30
N ALA A 60 -0.13 -5.28 -5.41
CA ALA A 60 -0.52 -5.67 -4.05
C ALA A 60 -1.68 -6.66 -4.06
N ILE A 61 -2.71 -6.41 -4.87
CA ILE A 61 -3.84 -7.34 -5.04
C ILE A 61 -3.34 -8.69 -5.60
N ALA A 62 -2.51 -8.67 -6.65
CA ALA A 62 -1.91 -9.89 -7.19
C ALA A 62 -1.02 -10.63 -6.19
N ALA A 63 -0.43 -9.91 -5.24
CA ALA A 63 0.38 -10.45 -4.15
C ALA A 63 -0.44 -10.92 -2.94
N GLY A 64 -1.78 -10.84 -2.99
CA GLY A 64 -2.68 -11.34 -1.95
C GLY A 64 -3.18 -10.27 -0.98
N ALA A 65 -2.99 -8.99 -1.26
CA ALA A 65 -3.67 -7.93 -0.52
C ALA A 65 -5.16 -7.91 -0.85
N ILE A 66 -5.99 -7.62 0.16
CA ILE A 66 -7.44 -7.62 0.07
C ILE A 66 -7.90 -6.23 -0.39
N PRO A 67 -8.59 -6.12 -1.54
CA PRO A 67 -9.18 -4.85 -1.96
C PRO A 67 -10.37 -4.50 -1.05
N VAL A 68 -10.42 -3.24 -0.59
CA VAL A 68 -11.51 -2.69 0.26
C VAL A 68 -12.06 -1.38 -0.28
#